data_AF-A0AAN0R1F8-F1
#
_entry.id   AF-A0AAN0R1F8-F1
#
_cell.length_a   1.000
_cell.length_b   1.000
_cell.length_c   1.000
_cell.angle_alpha   90.00
_cell.angle_beta   90.00
_cell.angle_gamma   90.00
#
_symmetry.space_group_name_H-M   'P 1'
#
loop_
_entity.id
_entity.type
_entity.pdbx_description
1 polymer ?
#
loop_
_entity_poly.entity_id
_entity_poly.type
_entity_poly.pdbx_seq_one_letter_code
_entity_poly.pdbx_strand_id
1 'polypeptide(L)' 'MRVERAAALLASILANQGRNAKLRPEPFTPADFCPHDDRQAPSLEQAMEEWS' A
#
# COMPACT_ATOMS: atom_id res chain seq x y z
N MET A 1 -6.59 -0.70 5.13
CA MET A 1 -6.90 -1.14 6.53
C MET A 1 -6.02 -0.38 7.55
N ARG A 2 -6.46 -0.13 8.80
CA ARG A 2 -5.71 0.75 9.74
C ARG A 2 -4.26 0.30 10.03
N VAL A 3 -4.03 -1.00 10.27
CA VAL A 3 -2.70 -1.57 10.54
C VAL A 3 -1.79 -1.48 9.32
N GLU A 4 -2.35 -1.78 8.15
CA GLU A 4 -1.64 -1.74 6.88
C GLU A 4 -1.19 -0.33 6.50
N ARG A 5 -2.03 0.68 6.75
CA ARG A 5 -1.65 2.09 6.55
C ARG A 5 -0.46 2.51 7.42
N ALA A 6 -0.38 2.01 8.66
CA ALA A 6 0.74 2.28 9.55
C ALA A 6 2.03 1.60 9.07
N ALA A 7 1.93 0.34 8.62
CA ALA A 7 3.05 -0.37 8.02
C ALA A 7 3.54 0.29 6.72
N ALA A 8 2.61 0.72 5.87
CA ALA A 8 2.91 1.44 4.63
C ALA A 8 3.59 2.79 4.88
N LEU A 9 3.17 3.52 5.92
CA LEU A 9 3.86 4.75 6.35
C LEU A 9 5.31 4.46 6.77
N LEU A 10 5.54 3.47 7.63
CA LEU A 10 6.89 3.09 8.05
C LEU A 10 7.76 2.65 6.86
N ALA A 11 7.21 1.83 5.96
CA ALA A 11 7.89 1.40 4.75
C ALA A 11 8.28 2.60 3.86
N SER A 12 7.38 3.58 3.69
CA SER A 12 7.68 4.79 2.92
C SER A 12 8.80 5.62 3.54
N ILE A 13 8.88 5.72 4.88
CA ILE A 13 9.97 6.42 5.56
C ILE A 13 11.30 5.71 5.32
N LEU A 14 11.34 4.39 5.51
CA LEU A 14 12.55 3.58 5.35
C LEU A 14 13.05 3.56 3.91
N ALA A 15 12.15 3.34 2.94
CA ALA A 15 12.49 3.31 1.52
C ALA A 15 13.06 4.64 1.02
N ASN A 16 12.62 5.77 1.59
CA ASN A 16 13.14 7.08 1.24
C ASN A 16 14.54 7.38 1.80
N GLN A 17 15.02 6.67 2.83
CA GLN A 17 16.37 6.88 3.40
C GLN A 17 17.47 6.55 2.38
N GLY A 18 17.29 5.49 1.59
CA GLY A 18 18.25 5.02 0.58
C GLY A 18 17.85 5.32 -0.86
N ARG A 19 16.85 6.17 -1.08
CA ARG A 19 16.28 6.41 -2.42
C ARG A 19 17.32 7.04 -3.34
N ASN A 20 17.57 6.37 -4.47
CA ASN A 20 18.36 6.94 -5.55
C ASN A 20 17.48 7.84 -6.43
N ALA A 21 17.66 9.16 -6.32
CA ALA A 21 16.88 10.16 -7.06
C ALA A 21 17.02 10.06 -8.60
N LYS A 22 18.09 9.43 -9.12
CA LYS A 22 18.25 9.24 -10.57
C LYS A 22 17.38 8.11 -11.11
N LEU A 23 17.14 7.08 -10.32
CA LEU A 23 16.33 5.91 -10.69
C LEU A 23 14.86 6.09 -10.31
N ARG A 24 14.61 6.79 -9.21
CA ARG A 24 13.27 7.11 -8.71
C ARG A 24 13.24 8.59 -8.28
N PRO A 25 12.92 9.52 -9.20
CA PRO A 25 12.91 10.96 -8.91
C PRO A 25 11.91 11.35 -7.84
N GLU A 26 10.77 10.68 -7.79
CA GLU A 26 9.70 10.92 -6.82
C GLU A 26 9.93 10.12 -5.53
N PRO A 27 9.69 10.69 -4.34
CA PRO A 27 9.71 9.96 -3.08
C PRO A 27 8.69 8.83 -3.05
N PHE A 28 8.97 7.78 -2.28
CA PHE A 28 7.96 6.79 -1.94
C PHE A 28 6.90 7.40 -1.02
N THR A 29 5.66 6.99 -1.21
CA THR A 29 4.49 7.37 -0.41
C THR A 29 3.88 6.10 0.21
N PRO A 30 3.01 6.23 1.23
CA PRO A 30 2.29 5.06 1.74
C PRO A 30 1.47 4.33 0.66
N ALA A 31 0.98 5.04 -0.35
CA ALA A 31 0.20 4.44 -1.44
C ALA A 31 1.02 3.44 -2.28
N ASP A 32 2.34 3.62 -2.38
CA ASP A 32 3.24 2.66 -3.05
C ASP A 32 3.28 1.29 -2.35
N PHE A 33 2.89 1.22 -1.07
CA PHE A 33 2.90 0.01 -0.24
C PHE A 33 1.50 -0.44 0.20
N CYS A 34 0.46 0.32 -0.14
CA CYS A 34 -0.94 0.02 0.17
C CYS A 34 -1.84 0.40 -1.03
N PRO A 35 -1.66 -0.22 -2.21
CA PRO A 35 -2.34 0.17 -3.45
C PRO A 35 -3.85 -0.10 -3.44
N HIS A 36 -4.34 -0.86 -2.47
CA HIS A 36 -5.74 -1.18 -2.28
C HIS A 36 -6.39 -0.39 -1.12
N ASP A 37 -5.73 0.64 -0.58
CA ASP A 37 -6.35 1.48 0.48
C ASP A 37 -7.64 2.16 -0.02
N ASP A 38 -7.70 2.44 -1.32
CA ASP A 38 -8.84 3.10 -1.98
C ASP A 38 -9.92 2.10 -2.44
N ARG A 39 -9.65 0.80 -2.34
CA ARG A 39 -10.62 -0.23 -2.74
C ARG A 39 -11.58 -0.49 -1.60
N GLN A 40 -12.87 -0.48 -1.93
CA GLN A 40 -13.89 -0.94 -0.99
C GLN A 40 -13.69 -2.43 -0.75
N ALA A 41 -13.66 -2.84 0.52
CA ALA A 41 -13.59 -4.26 0.85
C ALA A 41 -14.85 -4.97 0.30
N PRO A 42 -14.70 -6.13 -0.36
CA PRO A 42 -15.84 -6.89 -0.85
C PRO A 42 -16.75 -7.29 0.32
N SER A 43 -18.04 -7.47 0.05
CA SER A 43 -18.94 -8.10 1.02
C SER A 43 -18.54 -9.56 1.25
N LEU A 44 -19.07 -10.17 2.31
CA LEU A 44 -18.81 -11.59 2.57
C LEU A 44 -19.26 -12.46 1.40
N GLU A 45 -20.43 -12.17 0.83
CA GLU A 45 -21.00 -12.89 -0.31
C GLU A 45 -20.11 -12.78 -1.55
N GLN A 46 -19.63 -11.56 -1.84
CA GLN A 46 -18.71 -11.31 -2.96
C GLN A 46 -17.39 -12.07 -2.78
N ALA A 47 -16.84 -12.08 -1.56
CA ALA A 47 -15.60 -12.80 -1.26
C ALA A 47 -15.78 -14.33 -1.39
N MET A 48 -16.95 -14.86 -1.02
CA MET A 48 -17.25 -16.29 -1.15
C MET A 48 -17.41 -16.72 -2.61
N GLU A 49 -18.00 -15.88 -3.45
CA GLU A 49 -18.18 -16.14 -4.89
C GLU A 49 -16.84 -16.06 -5.66
N GLU A 50 -15.93 -15.18 -5.25
CA GLU A 50 -14.59 -15.08 -5.85
C GLU A 50 -13.69 -16.28 -5.51
N TRP A 51 -13.99 -17.04 -4.44
CA TRP A 51 -13.19 -18.17 -3.97
C TRP A 51 -13.71 -19.56 -4.42
N SER A 52 -14.94 -19.64 -4.93
CA SER A 52 -15.56 -20.88 -5.42
C SER A 52 -15.17 -21.22 -6.85
#